data_AF-E1YAY3-F1
#
_entry.id   AF-E1YAY3-F1
#
_cell.length_a   1.000
_cell.length_b   1.000
_cell.length_c   1.000
_cell.angle_alpha   90.00
_cell.angle_beta   90.00
_cell.angle_gamma   90.00
#
_symmetry.space_group_name_H-M   'P 1'
#
loop_
_entity.id
_entity.type
_entity.pdbx_description
1 polymer ?
#
loop_
_entity_poly.entity_id
_entity_poly.type
_entity_poly.pdbx_seq_one_letter_code
_entity_poly.pdbx_strand_id
1 'polypeptide(L)'
;MKIQSLLMLKSKEAFQVIYADAPDTIRIHENFPGNISTLTMFHHGDVDKAFAESDYILEDKYQTQYTHHSYIEPHAVTAEFYPSGEVTIWPSTQTPFYDKVCIAETIGVPVNKVRVIKPHVGGGFGGKGDVHSLFPVSALLSRMSGKPVQMVYTREEDIVSTTRRHPTIIEQKIGVMKDGRIMGFDSKILADGGAYQGISMVSIFVMAVFQHGPYKLPNYRCDARRIYTNKPYCGAQRGHGGIQPRFVIESMMDIIAENLNLDPLEIRRVNGLHAGDITLNKFRIRSCGHIESIDKAAEDIGWNEKRKKLPEGKGVGLACNFFASGPGFSYFFTNPPSHSGVNITTEEDGTFLMYTGSSDIGQGSETALAMIAAEAIGLSGIDQIKVIAADTATTPMDLGTYGSRLTTIAGNAAKMAGTKIKDELVETAADMLEANKEDLEAREGRIFVKGNPEKGVTIKQAVQTRFAVKRIPLTTVGFYNPPADTGDVSGFAEGKVSLSPTWSFGAHAAEVDIDEETGVVKVKKVSAAHDCGFAINPMAVEGQIEGCVSMTFGQATCEDFRMENGSTMTNSLRKTSFML
;
A
#
# COMPACT_ATOMS: atom_id res chain seq x y z
N MET A 1 33.58 -19.47 17.95
CA MET A 1 33.28 -20.49 16.91
C MET A 1 32.27 -21.58 17.33
N LYS A 2 31.54 -21.47 18.46
CA LYS A 2 30.58 -22.50 18.93
C LYS A 2 29.17 -21.99 19.32
N ILE A 3 28.82 -20.74 18.98
CA ILE A 3 27.50 -20.13 19.28
C ILE A 3 26.67 -19.88 17.99
N GLN A 4 27.30 -19.69 16.83
CA GLN A 4 26.61 -19.63 15.52
C GLN A 4 25.88 -20.93 15.13
N SER A 5 26.24 -22.07 15.73
CA SER A 5 25.63 -23.36 15.41
C SER A 5 24.29 -23.61 16.12
N LEU A 6 23.97 -22.94 17.24
CA LEU A 6 22.74 -23.21 17.99
C LEU A 6 21.51 -22.43 17.49
N LEU A 7 21.70 -21.24 16.90
CA LEU A 7 20.62 -20.48 16.24
C LEU A 7 20.29 -20.99 14.83
N MET A 8 21.23 -21.71 14.18
CA MET A 8 21.01 -22.33 12.86
C MET A 8 20.44 -23.76 12.91
N LEU A 9 20.31 -24.38 14.10
CA LEU A 9 19.95 -25.80 14.22
C LEU A 9 18.50 -26.08 14.65
N LYS A 10 17.66 -25.06 14.86
CA LYS A 10 16.21 -25.24 15.10
C LYS A 10 15.29 -24.73 13.98
N SER A 11 15.84 -24.21 12.88
CA SER A 11 15.06 -23.76 11.71
C SER A 11 15.15 -24.71 10.51
N LYS A 12 15.94 -25.79 10.58
CA LYS A 12 16.08 -26.75 9.48
C LYS A 12 14.79 -27.51 9.13
N GLU A 13 13.80 -27.53 10.02
CA GLU A 13 12.51 -28.19 9.79
C GLU A 13 11.42 -27.24 9.26
N ALA A 14 11.64 -25.92 9.27
CA ALA A 14 10.64 -24.93 8.84
C ALA A 14 10.51 -24.80 7.31
N PHE A 15 11.51 -25.26 6.56
CA PHE A 15 11.47 -25.35 5.10
C PHE A 15 12.15 -26.66 4.69
N GLN A 16 11.39 -27.75 4.67
CA GLN A 16 11.69 -28.79 3.70
C GLN A 16 11.57 -28.11 2.33
N VAL A 17 12.73 -27.77 1.79
CA VAL A 17 12.93 -27.21 0.45
C VAL A 17 12.40 -28.25 -0.52
N ILE A 18 11.12 -28.15 -0.86
CA ILE A 18 10.61 -28.72 -2.10
C ILE A 18 11.24 -27.86 -3.18
N TYR A 19 12.40 -28.28 -3.66
CA TYR A 19 12.79 -27.98 -5.02
C TYR A 19 11.58 -28.35 -5.89
N ALA A 20 11.07 -27.39 -6.64
CA ALA A 20 9.96 -27.52 -7.58
C ALA A 20 10.20 -28.57 -8.71
N ASP A 21 11.30 -29.31 -8.62
CA ASP A 21 11.74 -30.36 -9.54
C ASP A 21 11.91 -31.73 -8.85
N ALA A 22 11.42 -31.91 -7.62
CA ALA A 22 11.33 -33.26 -7.05
C ALA A 22 10.30 -34.07 -7.87
N PRO A 23 10.72 -35.14 -8.58
CA PRO A 23 9.89 -35.85 -9.55
C PRO A 23 8.61 -36.49 -8.96
N ASP A 24 8.50 -36.54 -7.63
CA ASP A 24 7.42 -37.21 -6.89
C ASP A 24 6.47 -36.25 -6.14
N THR A 25 6.47 -34.95 -6.45
CA THR A 25 5.57 -34.00 -5.76
C THR A 25 4.15 -34.02 -6.36
N ILE A 26 3.15 -34.24 -5.51
CA ILE A 26 1.73 -34.11 -5.88
C ILE A 26 1.50 -32.66 -6.32
N ARG A 27 0.91 -32.49 -7.51
CA ARG A 27 0.51 -31.18 -8.02
C ARG A 27 -0.73 -30.70 -7.28
N ILE A 28 -0.70 -29.49 -6.76
CA ILE A 28 -1.84 -28.88 -6.06
C ILE A 28 -2.90 -28.43 -7.07
N HIS A 29 -2.45 -27.91 -8.22
CA HIS A 29 -3.31 -27.49 -9.34
C HIS A 29 -2.77 -28.08 -10.64
N GLU A 30 -3.62 -28.76 -11.42
CA GLU A 30 -3.21 -29.53 -12.61
C GLU A 30 -2.47 -28.68 -13.65
N ASN A 31 -2.87 -27.41 -13.80
CA ASN A 31 -2.36 -26.48 -14.81
C ASN A 31 -1.01 -25.83 -14.45
N PHE A 32 -0.43 -26.15 -13.29
CA PHE A 32 0.79 -25.50 -12.79
C PHE A 32 1.91 -26.52 -12.56
N PRO A 33 2.71 -26.86 -13.60
CA PRO A 33 3.83 -27.79 -13.46
C PRO A 33 4.86 -27.27 -12.45
N GLY A 34 5.45 -28.20 -11.68
CA GLY A 34 6.38 -27.86 -10.59
C GLY A 34 5.75 -27.08 -9.43
N ASN A 35 4.42 -27.00 -9.38
CA ASN A 35 3.68 -26.13 -8.45
C ASN A 35 4.09 -24.64 -8.57
N ILE A 36 4.71 -24.22 -9.68
CA ILE A 36 5.09 -22.82 -9.90
C ILE A 36 3.86 -22.08 -10.41
N SER A 37 3.29 -21.27 -9.53
CA SER A 37 2.10 -20.48 -9.84
C SER A 37 2.38 -19.21 -10.62
N THR A 38 3.55 -18.61 -10.43
CA THR A 38 3.93 -17.35 -11.07
C THR A 38 5.44 -17.26 -11.13
N LEU A 39 5.95 -16.87 -12.29
CA LEU A 39 7.35 -16.55 -12.55
C LEU A 39 7.42 -15.11 -13.05
N THR A 40 8.29 -14.31 -12.47
CA THR A 40 8.59 -12.95 -12.91
C THR A 40 10.09 -12.81 -13.12
N MET A 41 10.48 -12.34 -14.31
CA MET A 41 11.88 -12.17 -14.70
C MET A 41 12.11 -10.74 -15.19
N PHE A 42 13.16 -10.11 -14.68
CA PHE A 42 13.59 -8.77 -15.08
C PHE A 42 15.09 -8.77 -15.29
N HIS A 43 15.53 -8.67 -16.55
CA HIS A 43 16.94 -8.71 -16.92
C HIS A 43 17.28 -7.43 -17.69
N HIS A 44 18.15 -6.61 -17.13
CA HIS A 44 18.55 -5.30 -17.64
C HIS A 44 20.05 -5.10 -17.53
N GLY A 45 20.66 -4.65 -18.63
CA GLY A 45 22.11 -4.42 -18.69
C GLY A 45 22.92 -5.72 -18.80
N ASP A 46 24.22 -5.62 -18.51
CA ASP A 46 25.17 -6.73 -18.53
C ASP A 46 25.66 -6.97 -17.10
N VAL A 47 24.93 -7.82 -16.38
CA VAL A 47 25.17 -8.10 -14.96
C VAL A 47 26.49 -8.85 -14.74
N ASP A 48 26.84 -9.76 -15.65
CA ASP A 48 28.07 -10.56 -15.50
C ASP A 48 29.32 -9.69 -15.72
N LYS A 49 29.28 -8.78 -16.71
CA LYS A 49 30.32 -7.77 -16.87
C LYS A 49 30.40 -6.83 -15.67
N ALA A 50 29.27 -6.37 -15.14
CA ALA A 50 29.24 -5.48 -13.99
C ALA A 50 29.90 -6.10 -12.75
N PHE A 51 29.70 -7.41 -12.51
CA PHE A 51 30.39 -8.13 -11.45
C PHE A 51 31.88 -8.27 -11.72
N ALA A 52 32.29 -8.55 -12.96
CA ALA A 52 33.71 -8.63 -13.32
C ALA A 52 34.47 -7.30 -13.13
N GLU A 53 33.76 -6.17 -13.26
CA GLU A 53 34.30 -4.82 -13.09
C GLU A 53 34.14 -4.26 -11.66
N SER A 54 33.46 -4.97 -10.76
CA SER A 54 33.25 -4.53 -9.38
C SER A 54 34.51 -4.70 -8.54
N ASP A 55 34.82 -3.73 -7.68
CA ASP A 55 35.93 -3.81 -6.73
C ASP A 55 35.61 -4.73 -5.53
N TYR A 56 34.33 -4.80 -5.15
CA TYR A 56 33.84 -5.66 -4.08
C TYR A 56 32.49 -6.26 -4.46
N ILE A 57 32.28 -7.53 -4.10
CA ILE A 57 31.05 -8.25 -4.36
C ILE A 57 30.63 -8.96 -3.08
N LEU A 58 29.38 -8.72 -2.67
CA LEU A 58 28.73 -9.46 -1.60
C LEU A 58 27.66 -10.38 -2.19
N GLU A 59 27.68 -11.65 -1.80
CA GLU A 59 26.66 -12.65 -2.13
C GLU A 59 26.19 -13.30 -0.84
N ASP A 60 24.88 -13.32 -0.60
CA ASP A 60 24.32 -13.82 0.65
C ASP A 60 22.87 -14.31 0.47
N LYS A 61 22.37 -15.06 1.45
CA LYS A 61 21.06 -15.72 1.43
C LYS A 61 20.26 -15.40 2.68
N TYR A 62 19.07 -14.85 2.48
CA TYR A 62 18.16 -14.42 3.54
C TYR A 62 16.84 -15.19 3.49
N GLN A 63 16.20 -15.26 4.64
CA GLN A 63 14.87 -15.84 4.80
C GLN A 63 13.99 -14.92 5.63
N THR A 64 12.72 -14.78 5.22
CA THR A 64 11.69 -14.08 6.01
C THR A 64 10.63 -15.06 6.50
N GLN A 65 10.03 -14.75 7.64
CA GLN A 65 9.02 -15.56 8.31
C GLN A 65 7.60 -15.29 7.79
N TYR A 66 6.65 -16.13 8.21
CA TYR A 66 5.23 -15.82 8.06
C TYR A 66 4.82 -14.69 8.99
N THR A 67 4.06 -13.74 8.45
CA THR A 67 3.40 -12.69 9.23
C THR A 67 1.92 -12.62 8.88
N HIS A 68 1.12 -12.16 9.83
CA HIS A 68 -0.33 -12.00 9.70
C HIS A 68 -0.71 -10.57 10.06
N HIS A 69 -1.73 -10.02 9.42
CA HIS A 69 -2.13 -8.61 9.56
C HIS A 69 -2.57 -8.25 10.96
N SER A 70 -3.23 -9.20 11.62
CA SER A 70 -3.72 -9.09 13.00
C SER A 70 -4.54 -7.82 13.24
N TYR A 71 -5.31 -7.40 12.22
CA TYR A 71 -6.31 -6.34 12.35
C TYR A 71 -7.27 -6.65 13.50
N ILE A 72 -7.64 -5.65 14.29
CA ILE A 72 -8.37 -5.86 15.55
C ILE A 72 -9.77 -6.43 15.31
N GLU A 73 -10.44 -6.04 14.23
CA GLU A 73 -11.72 -6.60 13.79
C GLU A 73 -11.47 -7.81 12.86
N PRO A 74 -11.78 -9.06 13.27
CA PRO A 74 -11.71 -10.23 12.38
C PRO A 74 -12.57 -10.08 11.12
N HIS A 75 -12.41 -10.97 10.15
CA HIS A 75 -13.34 -11.02 9.01
C HIS A 75 -14.78 -11.24 9.46
N ALA A 76 -15.67 -10.39 8.95
CA ALA A 76 -17.09 -10.39 9.26
C ALA A 76 -17.90 -9.97 8.03
N VAL A 77 -19.10 -10.55 7.89
CA VAL A 77 -20.05 -10.20 6.84
C VAL A 77 -21.48 -10.44 7.31
N THR A 78 -22.38 -9.56 6.88
CA THR A 78 -23.82 -9.82 6.87
C THR A 78 -24.32 -9.81 5.44
N ALA A 79 -25.15 -10.75 5.04
CA ALA A 79 -25.75 -10.82 3.71
C ALA A 79 -27.25 -11.05 3.81
N GLU A 80 -28.01 -10.36 2.96
CA GLU A 80 -29.44 -10.55 2.80
C GLU A 80 -29.75 -10.75 1.32
N PHE A 81 -30.24 -11.95 1.00
CA PHE A 81 -30.68 -12.34 -0.34
C PHE A 81 -32.21 -12.27 -0.40
N TYR A 82 -32.74 -11.37 -1.23
CA TYR A 82 -34.16 -11.10 -1.33
C TYR A 82 -34.87 -12.06 -2.30
N PRO A 83 -36.19 -12.27 -2.12
CA PRO A 83 -37.01 -12.99 -3.10
C PRO A 83 -37.00 -12.39 -4.51
N SER A 84 -36.66 -11.10 -4.64
CA SER A 84 -36.49 -10.40 -5.94
C SER A 84 -35.26 -10.84 -6.73
N GLY A 85 -34.41 -11.70 -6.16
CA GLY A 85 -33.12 -12.09 -6.72
C GLY A 85 -31.99 -11.10 -6.46
N GLU A 86 -32.25 -10.05 -5.66
CA GLU A 86 -31.25 -9.07 -5.24
C GLU A 86 -30.52 -9.55 -3.99
N VAL A 87 -29.28 -9.11 -3.82
CA VAL A 87 -28.49 -9.36 -2.62
C VAL A 87 -27.84 -8.07 -2.14
N THR A 88 -28.00 -7.77 -0.85
CA THR A 88 -27.23 -6.75 -0.16
C THR A 88 -26.25 -7.41 0.79
N ILE A 89 -25.00 -6.94 0.78
CA ILE A 89 -23.91 -7.48 1.59
C ILE A 89 -23.21 -6.35 2.31
N TRP A 90 -22.95 -6.55 3.60
CA TRP A 90 -22.20 -5.66 4.49
C TRP A 90 -20.92 -6.36 4.97
N PRO A 91 -19.84 -6.35 4.17
CA PRO A 91 -18.60 -7.04 4.50
C PRO A 91 -17.57 -6.08 5.12
N SER A 92 -16.70 -6.63 5.96
CA SER A 92 -15.46 -5.96 6.36
C SER A 92 -14.41 -6.08 5.23
N THR A 93 -14.31 -5.05 4.37
CA THR A 93 -13.54 -5.11 3.11
C THR A 93 -12.78 -3.82 2.80
N GLN A 94 -11.72 -3.93 1.99
CA GLN A 94 -11.00 -2.81 1.36
C GLN A 94 -11.46 -2.52 -0.07
N THR A 95 -12.20 -3.44 -0.70
CA THR A 95 -12.42 -3.49 -2.17
C THR A 95 -13.88 -3.81 -2.54
N PRO A 96 -14.87 -3.01 -2.09
CA PRO A 96 -16.29 -3.33 -2.23
C PRO A 96 -16.76 -3.48 -3.70
N PHE A 97 -16.15 -2.76 -4.64
CA PHE A 97 -16.48 -2.87 -6.06
C PHE A 97 -15.93 -4.15 -6.71
N TYR A 98 -14.81 -4.68 -6.24
CA TYR A 98 -14.33 -6.00 -6.66
C TYR A 98 -15.20 -7.10 -6.05
N ASP A 99 -15.52 -6.98 -4.76
CA ASP A 99 -16.42 -7.90 -4.07
C ASP A 99 -17.75 -8.03 -4.82
N LYS A 100 -18.35 -6.91 -5.24
CA LYS A 100 -19.59 -6.89 -6.01
C LYS A 100 -19.55 -7.77 -7.26
N VAL A 101 -18.46 -7.68 -8.04
CA VAL A 101 -18.32 -8.45 -9.29
C VAL A 101 -18.06 -9.93 -8.98
N CYS A 102 -17.11 -10.23 -8.11
CA CYS A 102 -16.74 -11.62 -7.79
C CYS A 102 -17.88 -12.37 -7.11
N ILE A 103 -18.65 -11.71 -6.24
CA ILE A 103 -19.81 -12.32 -5.58
C ILE A 103 -20.90 -12.63 -6.62
N ALA A 104 -21.21 -11.69 -7.52
CA ALA A 104 -22.20 -11.87 -8.56
C ALA A 104 -21.89 -13.10 -9.42
N GLU A 105 -20.64 -13.21 -9.86
CA GLU A 105 -20.13 -14.35 -10.62
C GLU A 105 -20.23 -15.66 -9.82
N THR A 106 -19.77 -15.65 -8.56
CA THR A 106 -19.72 -16.86 -7.72
C THR A 106 -21.11 -17.42 -7.41
N ILE A 107 -22.11 -16.57 -7.15
CA ILE A 107 -23.46 -17.02 -6.78
C ILE A 107 -24.43 -17.14 -7.97
N GLY A 108 -23.97 -16.77 -9.16
CA GLY A 108 -24.71 -16.90 -10.42
C GLY A 108 -25.82 -15.88 -10.61
N VAL A 109 -25.60 -14.61 -10.25
CA VAL A 109 -26.56 -13.51 -10.45
C VAL A 109 -25.96 -12.37 -11.26
N PRO A 110 -26.78 -11.56 -11.95
CA PRO A 110 -26.30 -10.35 -12.60
C PRO A 110 -25.62 -9.36 -11.62
N VAL A 111 -24.56 -8.67 -12.06
CA VAL A 111 -23.82 -7.69 -11.22
C VAL A 111 -24.72 -6.58 -10.68
N ASN A 112 -25.73 -6.15 -11.44
CA ASN A 112 -26.69 -5.13 -11.00
C ASN A 112 -27.64 -5.60 -9.89
N LYS A 113 -27.66 -6.90 -9.59
CA LYS A 113 -28.42 -7.50 -8.48
C LYS A 113 -27.61 -7.59 -7.18
N VAL A 114 -26.32 -7.24 -7.22
CA VAL A 114 -25.45 -7.24 -6.04
C VAL A 114 -25.19 -5.80 -5.57
N ARG A 115 -25.47 -5.54 -4.29
CA ARG A 115 -25.09 -4.30 -3.59
C ARG A 115 -24.16 -4.64 -2.44
N VAL A 116 -22.96 -4.08 -2.48
CA VAL A 116 -22.01 -4.11 -1.37
C VAL A 116 -21.99 -2.75 -0.69
N ILE A 117 -22.14 -2.75 0.63
CA ILE A 117 -22.06 -1.57 1.51
C ILE A 117 -20.97 -1.83 2.53
N LYS A 118 -19.84 -1.14 2.43
CA LYS A 118 -18.76 -1.28 3.42
C LYS A 118 -19.09 -0.46 4.68
N PRO A 119 -19.31 -1.09 5.85
CA PRO A 119 -19.42 -0.37 7.12
C PRO A 119 -18.06 0.17 7.57
N HIS A 120 -17.94 0.68 8.80
CA HIS A 120 -16.62 0.91 9.38
C HIS A 120 -15.82 -0.40 9.45
N VAL A 121 -14.52 -0.33 9.20
CA VAL A 121 -13.61 -1.48 9.17
C VAL A 121 -12.50 -1.27 10.21
N GLY A 122 -12.33 -2.21 11.12
CA GLY A 122 -11.34 -2.18 12.21
C GLY A 122 -9.94 -2.63 11.75
N GLY A 123 -9.44 -2.01 10.70
CA GLY A 123 -8.17 -2.34 10.05
C GLY A 123 -8.27 -3.47 9.03
N GLY A 124 -7.33 -3.47 8.08
CA GLY A 124 -7.22 -4.51 7.04
C GLY A 124 -5.78 -4.76 6.60
N PHE A 125 -5.00 -3.69 6.38
CA PHE A 125 -3.56 -3.76 6.10
C PHE A 125 -3.18 -4.64 4.89
N GLY A 126 -4.12 -4.86 3.96
CA GLY A 126 -3.99 -5.74 2.80
C GLY A 126 -4.79 -7.04 2.94
N GLY A 127 -5.04 -7.52 4.16
CA GLY A 127 -5.69 -8.81 4.42
C GLY A 127 -7.20 -8.81 4.20
N LYS A 128 -7.78 -7.63 3.91
CA LYS A 128 -9.17 -7.44 3.50
C LYS A 128 -9.27 -6.89 2.07
N GLY A 129 -8.20 -6.98 1.28
CA GLY A 129 -8.16 -6.54 -0.14
C GLY A 129 -8.44 -7.65 -1.16
N ASP A 130 -8.45 -8.91 -0.73
CA ASP A 130 -8.95 -10.03 -1.50
C ASP A 130 -10.44 -10.24 -1.22
N VAL A 131 -11.18 -10.73 -2.22
CA VAL A 131 -12.57 -11.15 -2.03
C VAL A 131 -12.58 -12.41 -1.17
N HIS A 132 -13.05 -12.28 0.08
CA HIS A 132 -13.05 -13.39 1.02
C HIS A 132 -14.21 -14.35 0.73
N SER A 133 -13.97 -15.66 0.88
CA SER A 133 -14.97 -16.71 0.63
C SER A 133 -16.23 -16.58 1.51
N LEU A 134 -16.12 -15.91 2.66
CA LEU A 134 -17.24 -15.59 3.56
C LEU A 134 -18.36 -14.84 2.83
N PHE A 135 -18.00 -13.96 1.88
CA PHE A 135 -18.97 -13.07 1.26
C PHE A 135 -19.95 -13.84 0.35
N PRO A 136 -19.51 -14.63 -0.65
CA PRO A 136 -20.43 -15.46 -1.42
C PRO A 136 -21.10 -16.57 -0.60
N VAL A 137 -20.41 -17.15 0.40
CA VAL A 137 -21.00 -18.18 1.27
C VAL A 137 -22.17 -17.62 2.09
N SER A 138 -22.01 -16.46 2.72
CA SER A 138 -23.10 -15.82 3.48
C SER A 138 -24.31 -15.47 2.59
N ALA A 139 -24.07 -15.00 1.37
CA ALA A 139 -25.13 -14.75 0.39
C ALA A 139 -25.89 -16.02 -0.01
N LEU A 140 -25.18 -17.12 -0.26
CA LEU A 140 -25.80 -18.41 -0.59
C LEU A 140 -26.61 -18.97 0.58
N LEU A 141 -26.08 -18.90 1.81
CA LEU A 141 -26.80 -19.32 3.01
C LEU A 141 -28.05 -18.45 3.26
N SER A 142 -27.97 -17.14 2.99
CA SER A 142 -29.13 -16.26 3.07
C SER A 142 -30.20 -16.66 2.05
N ARG A 143 -29.81 -16.95 0.80
CA ARG A 143 -30.71 -17.47 -0.25
C ARG A 143 -31.37 -18.78 0.16
N MET A 144 -30.63 -19.71 0.73
CA MET A 144 -31.13 -21.03 1.15
C MET A 144 -32.07 -20.95 2.35
N SER A 145 -31.80 -20.05 3.29
CA SER A 145 -32.58 -19.90 4.51
C SER A 145 -33.78 -18.95 4.38
N GLY A 146 -33.78 -18.08 3.37
CA GLY A 146 -34.76 -17.00 3.21
C GLY A 146 -34.66 -15.92 4.29
N LYS A 147 -33.51 -15.81 4.97
CA LYS A 147 -33.26 -14.88 6.09
C LYS A 147 -31.91 -14.20 5.92
N PRO A 148 -31.69 -13.01 6.50
CA PRO A 148 -30.35 -12.44 6.63
C PRO A 148 -29.41 -13.40 7.37
N VAL A 149 -28.17 -13.53 6.89
CA VAL A 149 -27.13 -14.37 7.48
C VAL A 149 -25.94 -13.51 7.85
N GLN A 150 -25.49 -13.63 9.10
CA GLN A 150 -24.26 -13.02 9.59
C GLN A 150 -23.22 -14.11 9.87
N MET A 151 -21.99 -13.88 9.41
CA MET A 151 -20.83 -14.73 9.69
C MET A 151 -19.71 -13.86 10.22
N VAL A 152 -19.14 -14.23 11.37
CA VAL A 152 -18.03 -13.54 12.01
C VAL A 152 -17.01 -14.60 12.41
N TYR A 153 -15.78 -14.45 11.95
CA TYR A 153 -14.71 -15.31 12.41
C TYR A 153 -14.33 -15.02 13.85
N THR A 154 -14.12 -16.07 14.62
CA THR A 154 -13.28 -15.99 15.82
C THR A 154 -11.86 -15.60 15.42
N ARG A 155 -11.07 -15.09 16.37
CA ARG A 155 -9.66 -14.75 16.10
C ARG A 155 -8.84 -15.96 15.62
N GLU A 156 -9.16 -17.15 16.12
CA GLU A 156 -8.47 -18.38 15.69
C GLU A 156 -8.81 -18.72 14.24
N GLU A 157 -10.08 -18.70 13.85
CA GLU A 157 -10.51 -18.94 12.47
C GLU A 157 -9.88 -17.94 11.51
N ASP A 158 -9.83 -16.66 11.90
CA ASP A 158 -9.21 -15.58 11.15
C ASP A 158 -7.73 -15.83 10.89
N ILE A 159 -6.94 -16.13 11.92
CA ILE A 159 -5.50 -16.40 11.79
C ILE A 159 -5.20 -17.64 10.94
N VAL A 160 -6.06 -18.66 11.02
CA VAL A 160 -5.86 -19.94 10.34
C VAL A 160 -6.31 -19.90 8.87
N SER A 161 -7.34 -19.11 8.56
CA SER A 161 -8.07 -19.18 7.28
C SER A 161 -7.82 -18.01 6.35
N THR A 162 -7.25 -16.91 6.83
CA THR A 162 -7.08 -15.69 6.04
C THR A 162 -5.66 -15.53 5.48
N THR A 163 -5.48 -14.52 4.64
CA THR A 163 -4.21 -14.27 3.95
C THR A 163 -3.07 -13.96 4.90
N ARG A 164 -1.86 -14.29 4.46
CA ARG A 164 -0.60 -13.94 5.12
C ARG A 164 0.36 -13.24 4.19
N ARG A 165 1.40 -12.60 4.74
CA ARG A 165 2.56 -12.25 3.92
C ARG A 165 3.31 -13.52 3.54
N HIS A 166 3.79 -13.53 2.30
CA HIS A 166 4.67 -14.56 1.78
C HIS A 166 5.98 -14.61 2.58
N PRO A 167 6.33 -15.74 3.21
CA PRO A 167 7.70 -15.98 3.61
C PRO A 167 8.53 -16.25 2.35
N THR A 168 9.74 -15.73 2.34
CA THR A 168 10.59 -15.72 1.14
C THR A 168 11.98 -16.20 1.46
N ILE A 169 12.56 -16.95 0.54
CA ILE A 169 14.00 -17.18 0.45
C ILE A 169 14.53 -16.25 -0.64
N ILE A 170 15.54 -15.45 -0.32
CA ILE A 170 16.14 -14.49 -1.24
C ILE A 170 17.64 -14.74 -1.27
N GLU A 171 18.16 -15.13 -2.42
CA GLU A 171 19.59 -15.20 -2.70
C GLU A 171 19.96 -13.97 -3.53
N GLN A 172 20.89 -13.16 -3.04
CA GLN A 172 21.16 -11.86 -3.63
C GLN A 172 22.66 -11.59 -3.71
N LYS A 173 23.07 -10.94 -4.80
CA LYS A 173 24.44 -10.57 -5.09
C LYS A 173 24.51 -9.11 -5.52
N ILE A 174 25.35 -8.31 -4.85
CA ILE A 174 25.56 -6.89 -5.14
C ILE A 174 27.06 -6.65 -5.39
N GLY A 175 27.38 -6.08 -6.55
CA GLY A 175 28.72 -5.64 -6.92
C GLY A 175 28.83 -4.13 -6.83
N VAL A 176 29.90 -3.64 -6.20
CA VAL A 176 30.13 -2.21 -5.97
C VAL A 176 31.58 -1.81 -6.29
N MET A 177 31.79 -0.52 -6.54
CA MET A 177 33.11 0.10 -6.59
C MET A 177 33.61 0.44 -5.18
N LYS A 178 34.92 0.73 -5.02
CA LYS A 178 35.52 1.18 -3.74
C LYS A 178 34.86 2.43 -3.15
N ASP A 179 34.29 3.28 -3.98
CA ASP A 179 33.57 4.49 -3.56
C ASP A 179 32.10 4.20 -3.16
N GLY A 180 31.68 2.94 -3.18
CA GLY A 180 30.34 2.49 -2.80
C GLY A 180 29.31 2.56 -3.93
N ARG A 181 29.65 3.03 -5.14
CA ARG A 181 28.72 3.00 -6.28
C ARG A 181 28.35 1.57 -6.66
N ILE A 182 27.05 1.30 -6.80
CA ILE A 182 26.53 0.00 -7.22
C ILE A 182 26.74 -0.17 -8.72
N MET A 183 27.29 -1.32 -9.10
CA MET A 183 27.57 -1.70 -10.49
C MET A 183 26.63 -2.80 -10.98
N GLY A 184 26.36 -3.82 -10.17
CA GLY A 184 25.59 -4.99 -10.57
C GLY A 184 24.74 -5.54 -9.44
N PHE A 185 23.57 -6.06 -9.81
CA PHE A 185 22.60 -6.62 -8.88
C PHE A 185 21.99 -7.90 -9.48
N ASP A 186 22.04 -9.00 -8.73
CA ASP A 186 21.42 -10.28 -9.08
C ASP A 186 20.59 -10.80 -7.90
N SER A 187 19.37 -11.25 -8.14
CA SER A 187 18.44 -11.70 -7.11
C SER A 187 17.60 -12.89 -7.57
N LYS A 188 17.55 -13.93 -6.74
CA LYS A 188 16.65 -15.07 -6.90
C LYS A 188 15.71 -15.12 -5.71
N ILE A 189 14.41 -15.02 -5.99
CA ILE A 189 13.37 -14.99 -4.97
C ILE A 189 12.51 -16.24 -5.10
N LEU A 190 12.33 -16.97 -4.02
CA LEU A 190 11.37 -18.05 -3.88
C LEU A 190 10.37 -17.70 -2.77
N ALA A 191 9.11 -17.53 -3.13
CA ALA A 191 8.03 -17.19 -2.22
C ALA A 191 7.08 -18.39 -2.02
N ASP A 192 6.82 -18.74 -0.76
CA ASP A 192 5.74 -19.66 -0.41
C ASP A 192 4.39 -18.93 -0.55
N GLY A 193 3.58 -19.37 -1.49
CA GLY A 193 2.31 -18.75 -1.78
C GLY A 193 1.10 -19.38 -1.11
N GLY A 194 1.25 -20.54 -0.48
CA GLY A 194 0.13 -21.35 0.00
C GLY A 194 -0.76 -21.91 -1.12
N ALA A 195 -1.94 -22.42 -0.74
CA ALA A 195 -2.74 -23.30 -1.59
C ALA A 195 -3.45 -22.60 -2.76
N TYR A 196 -3.71 -21.29 -2.69
CA TYR A 196 -4.46 -20.54 -3.71
C TYR A 196 -3.77 -19.24 -4.11
N GLN A 197 -4.06 -18.77 -5.32
CA GLN A 197 -3.36 -17.63 -5.90
C GLN A 197 -3.72 -16.31 -5.21
N GLY A 198 -5.01 -16.00 -5.04
CA GLY A 198 -5.48 -14.67 -4.64
C GLY A 198 -4.86 -13.57 -5.52
N ILE A 199 -4.50 -12.43 -4.92
CA ILE A 199 -3.73 -11.35 -5.57
C ILE A 199 -2.20 -11.56 -5.56
N SER A 200 -1.71 -12.75 -5.24
CA SER A 200 -0.27 -13.02 -5.09
C SER A 200 0.56 -12.87 -6.38
N MET A 201 -0.09 -12.90 -7.55
CA MET A 201 0.57 -12.59 -8.83
C MET A 201 1.20 -11.19 -8.78
N VAL A 202 0.52 -10.22 -8.14
CA VAL A 202 1.08 -8.88 -7.98
C VAL A 202 2.15 -8.86 -6.90
N SER A 203 2.04 -9.68 -5.85
CA SER A 203 3.08 -9.73 -4.81
C SER A 203 4.45 -10.13 -5.36
N ILE A 204 4.52 -11.17 -6.19
CA ILE A 204 5.80 -11.63 -6.77
C ILE A 204 6.34 -10.64 -7.80
N PHE A 205 5.45 -10.00 -8.56
CA PHE A 205 5.82 -8.92 -9.47
C PHE A 205 6.43 -7.73 -8.71
N VAL A 206 5.80 -7.30 -7.62
CA VAL A 206 6.29 -6.19 -6.80
C VAL A 206 7.62 -6.54 -6.11
N MET A 207 7.79 -7.77 -5.63
CA MET A 207 9.06 -8.26 -5.07
C MET A 207 10.24 -8.08 -6.03
N ALA A 208 10.04 -8.36 -7.31
CA ALA A 208 11.08 -8.12 -8.30
C ALA A 208 11.23 -6.61 -8.56
N VAL A 209 10.14 -5.94 -8.91
CA VAL A 209 10.18 -4.59 -9.47
C VAL A 209 10.61 -3.49 -8.48
N PHE A 210 10.43 -3.72 -7.16
CA PHE A 210 10.76 -2.75 -6.11
C PHE A 210 12.15 -2.93 -5.51
N GLN A 211 13.02 -3.72 -6.14
CA GLN A 211 14.41 -3.83 -5.68
C GLN A 211 15.28 -2.63 -6.10
N HIS A 212 14.85 -1.88 -7.12
CA HIS A 212 15.64 -0.77 -7.67
C HIS A 212 15.65 0.46 -6.77
N GLY A 213 14.49 1.06 -6.49
CA GLY A 213 14.42 2.23 -5.60
C GLY A 213 14.82 1.86 -4.16
N PRO A 214 15.16 2.80 -3.27
CA PRO A 214 15.42 4.19 -3.57
C PRO A 214 16.79 4.41 -4.24
N TYR A 215 17.42 3.36 -4.80
CA TYR A 215 18.77 3.43 -5.37
C TYR A 215 18.78 3.38 -6.91
N LYS A 216 19.87 3.85 -7.51
CA LYS A 216 20.19 3.72 -8.92
C LYS A 216 20.91 2.40 -9.11
N LEU A 217 20.27 1.46 -9.80
CA LEU A 217 20.89 0.20 -10.22
C LEU A 217 21.19 0.29 -11.73
N PRO A 218 22.46 0.19 -12.17
CA PRO A 218 22.79 0.28 -13.59
C PRO A 218 22.64 -1.07 -14.31
N ASN A 219 22.85 -2.20 -13.62
CA ASN A 219 22.65 -3.54 -14.16
C ASN A 219 21.87 -4.38 -13.15
N TYR A 220 20.84 -5.09 -13.60
CA TYR A 220 19.88 -5.77 -12.73
C TYR A 220 19.37 -7.07 -13.36
N ARG A 221 19.48 -8.17 -12.63
CA ARG A 221 18.90 -9.47 -12.96
C ARG A 221 18.07 -9.95 -11.77
N CYS A 222 16.80 -10.28 -12.00
CA CYS A 222 15.98 -10.90 -10.97
C CYS A 222 15.08 -11.99 -11.55
N ASP A 223 15.08 -13.14 -10.87
CA ASP A 223 14.17 -14.25 -11.10
C ASP A 223 13.34 -14.51 -9.83
N ALA A 224 12.06 -14.16 -9.86
CA ALA A 224 11.16 -14.33 -8.73
C ALA A 224 10.09 -15.40 -9.02
N ARG A 225 9.95 -16.39 -8.13
CA ARG A 225 9.02 -17.52 -8.25
C ARG A 225 8.08 -17.58 -7.05
N ARG A 226 6.78 -17.68 -7.30
CA ARG A 226 5.79 -18.10 -6.30
C ARG A 226 5.46 -19.58 -6.52
N ILE A 227 5.54 -20.37 -5.46
CA ILE A 227 5.11 -21.77 -5.47
C ILE A 227 3.81 -21.99 -4.69
N TYR A 228 2.97 -22.91 -5.17
CA TYR A 228 1.88 -23.46 -4.38
C TYR A 228 2.42 -24.40 -3.31
N THR A 229 1.82 -24.33 -2.12
CA THR A 229 2.06 -25.26 -1.01
C THR A 229 0.74 -25.60 -0.33
N ASN A 230 0.66 -26.70 0.43
CA ASN A 230 -0.56 -27.08 1.18
C ASN A 230 -0.74 -26.27 2.48
N LYS A 231 -0.43 -24.98 2.46
CA LYS A 231 -0.54 -24.04 3.59
C LYS A 231 -1.59 -22.96 3.30
N PRO A 232 -2.05 -22.18 4.30
CA PRO A 232 -2.90 -21.03 4.07
C PRO A 232 -2.33 -20.13 2.97
N TYR A 233 -3.20 -19.65 2.10
CA TYR A 233 -2.76 -18.84 0.97
C TYR A 233 -2.20 -17.48 1.43
N CYS A 234 -1.20 -17.00 0.73
CA CYS A 234 -0.59 -15.71 0.97
C CYS A 234 -1.26 -14.63 0.11
N GLY A 235 -0.99 -13.37 0.43
CA GLY A 235 -1.54 -12.22 -0.28
C GLY A 235 -0.86 -10.90 0.10
N ALA A 236 -1.64 -9.82 -0.01
CA ALA A 236 -1.20 -8.49 0.35
C ALA A 236 -1.05 -8.34 1.86
N GLN A 237 0.10 -7.88 2.36
CA GLN A 237 0.21 -7.19 3.65
C GLN A 237 0.95 -5.87 3.41
N ARG A 238 0.74 -4.83 4.23
CA ARG A 238 1.33 -3.48 4.11
C ARG A 238 2.77 -3.50 3.58
N GLY A 239 3.04 -2.77 2.50
CA GLY A 239 4.30 -2.83 1.74
C GLY A 239 4.36 -3.93 0.66
N HIS A 240 3.30 -4.73 0.49
CA HIS A 240 2.99 -5.69 -0.59
C HIS A 240 4.19 -6.23 -1.38
N GLY A 241 4.93 -7.17 -0.82
CA GLY A 241 6.08 -7.79 -1.50
C GLY A 241 7.35 -6.93 -1.57
N GLY A 242 7.27 -5.61 -1.36
CA GLY A 242 8.45 -4.73 -1.33
C GLY A 242 9.28 -4.85 -0.04
N ILE A 243 8.68 -5.31 1.07
CA ILE A 243 9.36 -5.36 2.39
C ILE A 243 10.46 -6.41 2.44
N GLN A 244 10.17 -7.64 1.98
CA GLN A 244 11.12 -8.75 2.06
C GLN A 244 12.45 -8.46 1.34
N PRO A 245 12.45 -8.06 0.06
CA PRO A 245 13.70 -7.70 -0.60
C PRO A 245 14.31 -6.41 -0.08
N ARG A 246 13.50 -5.44 0.41
CA ARG A 246 14.05 -4.23 1.03
C ARG A 246 14.91 -4.56 2.24
N PHE A 247 14.44 -5.43 3.13
CA PHE A 247 15.22 -5.91 4.28
C PHE A 247 16.58 -6.46 3.85
N VAL A 248 16.62 -7.29 2.81
CA VAL A 248 17.85 -7.89 2.30
C VAL A 248 18.80 -6.83 1.74
N ILE A 249 18.29 -5.95 0.86
CA ILE A 249 19.10 -4.89 0.25
C ILE A 249 19.70 -3.98 1.32
N GLU A 250 18.91 -3.48 2.27
CA GLU A 250 19.42 -2.57 3.30
C GLU A 250 20.45 -3.24 4.22
N SER A 251 20.25 -4.53 4.55
CA SER A 251 21.20 -5.30 5.35
C SER A 251 22.53 -5.46 4.60
N MET A 252 22.47 -5.80 3.31
CA MET A 252 23.66 -5.93 2.46
C MET A 252 24.38 -4.59 2.27
N MET A 253 23.65 -3.48 2.15
CA MET A 253 24.25 -2.14 2.04
C MET A 253 25.07 -1.78 3.28
N ASP A 254 24.61 -2.11 4.47
CA ASP A 254 25.37 -1.92 5.72
C ASP A 254 26.64 -2.79 5.74
N ILE A 255 26.53 -4.08 5.39
CA ILE A 255 27.67 -5.00 5.33
C ILE A 255 28.70 -4.53 4.31
N ILE A 256 28.27 -4.10 3.12
CA ILE A 256 29.15 -3.57 2.08
C ILE A 256 29.88 -2.32 2.58
N ALA A 257 29.16 -1.37 3.19
CA ALA A 257 29.75 -0.17 3.74
C ALA A 257 30.82 -0.48 4.80
N GLU A 258 30.53 -1.42 5.70
CA GLU A 258 31.50 -1.85 6.72
C GLU A 258 32.75 -2.49 6.12
N ASN A 259 32.62 -3.38 5.13
CA ASN A 259 33.75 -4.02 4.46
C ASN A 259 34.61 -3.03 3.66
N LEU A 260 34.01 -1.98 3.11
CA LEU A 260 34.71 -0.91 2.39
C LEU A 260 35.20 0.23 3.30
N ASN A 261 34.93 0.16 4.61
CA ASN A 261 35.18 1.24 5.57
C ASN A 261 34.50 2.57 5.19
N LEU A 262 33.31 2.49 4.58
CA LEU A 262 32.45 3.63 4.30
C LEU A 262 31.44 3.83 5.43
N ASP A 263 30.94 5.05 5.57
CA ASP A 263 29.75 5.28 6.39
C ASP A 263 28.52 4.70 5.67
N PRO A 264 27.66 3.90 6.34
CA PRO A 264 26.41 3.41 5.78
C PRO A 264 25.47 4.47 5.21
N LEU A 265 25.56 5.73 5.65
CA LEU A 265 24.81 6.84 5.06
C LEU A 265 25.35 7.19 3.67
N GLU A 266 26.68 7.24 3.51
CA GLU A 266 27.31 7.70 2.27
C GLU A 266 27.05 6.74 1.11
N ILE A 267 27.11 5.42 1.35
CA ILE A 267 26.78 4.45 0.30
C ILE A 267 25.32 4.60 -0.18
N ARG A 268 24.40 4.99 0.70
CA ARG A 268 22.99 5.22 0.34
C ARG A 268 22.83 6.52 -0.44
N ARG A 269 23.55 7.58 -0.06
CA ARG A 269 23.56 8.87 -0.75
C ARG A 269 24.10 8.77 -2.17
N VAL A 270 25.27 8.15 -2.32
CA VAL A 270 25.95 8.00 -3.62
C VAL A 270 25.07 7.25 -4.63
N ASN A 271 24.27 6.31 -4.16
CA ASN A 271 23.37 5.53 -5.00
C ASN A 271 21.94 6.07 -5.04
N GLY A 272 21.58 7.12 -4.30
CA GLY A 272 20.21 7.57 -4.14
C GLY A 272 19.53 8.08 -5.42
N LEU A 273 18.23 7.82 -5.56
CA LEU A 273 17.39 8.43 -6.60
C LEU A 273 17.12 9.92 -6.29
N HIS A 274 16.90 10.69 -7.34
CA HIS A 274 16.64 12.12 -7.33
C HIS A 274 15.44 12.45 -8.23
N ALA A 275 14.83 13.62 -8.02
CA ALA A 275 13.82 14.12 -8.94
C ALA A 275 14.41 14.29 -10.35
N GLY A 276 13.65 13.86 -11.36
CA GLY A 276 14.08 13.81 -12.76
C GLY A 276 14.67 12.45 -13.19
N ASP A 277 15.01 11.57 -12.25
CA ASP A 277 15.51 10.24 -12.61
C ASP A 277 14.44 9.36 -13.27
N ILE A 278 14.91 8.47 -14.14
CA ILE A 278 14.14 7.37 -14.72
C ILE A 278 14.88 6.07 -14.39
N THR A 279 14.24 5.17 -13.65
CA THR A 279 14.85 3.87 -13.29
C THR A 279 14.90 2.90 -14.47
N LEU A 280 15.60 1.77 -14.33
CA LEU A 280 15.61 0.71 -15.35
C LEU A 280 14.19 0.23 -15.71
N ASN A 281 13.31 0.11 -14.71
CA ASN A 281 11.89 -0.24 -14.87
C ASN A 281 11.01 0.95 -15.28
N LYS A 282 11.63 2.03 -15.75
CA LYS A 282 11.00 3.28 -16.21
C LYS A 282 10.12 3.97 -15.17
N PHE A 283 10.41 3.78 -13.88
CA PHE A 283 9.78 4.61 -12.85
C PHE A 283 10.24 6.04 -13.05
N ARG A 284 9.28 6.94 -13.27
CA ARG A 284 9.55 8.37 -13.41
C ARG A 284 9.50 9.00 -12.03
N ILE A 285 10.65 9.46 -11.55
CA ILE A 285 10.77 10.09 -10.23
C ILE A 285 10.53 11.59 -10.38
N ARG A 286 9.28 12.02 -10.18
CA ARG A 286 8.88 13.43 -10.38
C ARG A 286 9.24 14.32 -9.18
N SER A 287 9.22 13.75 -7.99
CA SER A 287 9.66 14.34 -6.72
C SER A 287 10.44 13.28 -5.96
N CYS A 288 11.40 13.71 -5.12
CA CYS A 288 12.20 12.79 -4.32
C CYS A 288 12.83 13.51 -3.12
N GLY A 289 12.35 13.21 -1.92
CA GLY A 289 12.95 13.62 -0.65
C GLY A 289 13.81 12.52 -0.02
N HIS A 290 14.39 11.61 -0.82
CA HIS A 290 15.18 10.50 -0.30
C HIS A 290 16.41 10.95 0.50
N ILE A 291 17.22 11.85 -0.06
CA ILE A 291 18.44 12.34 0.60
C ILE A 291 18.08 13.15 1.87
N GLU A 292 17.09 14.03 1.77
CA GLU A 292 16.59 14.79 2.91
C GLU A 292 16.05 13.88 4.03
N SER A 293 15.39 12.77 3.67
CA SER A 293 14.93 11.79 4.65
C SER A 293 16.12 11.13 5.38
N ILE A 294 17.19 10.77 4.66
CA ILE A 294 18.42 10.25 5.30
C ILE A 294 18.98 11.27 6.28
N ASP A 295 19.12 12.52 5.85
CA ASP A 295 19.65 13.61 6.69
C ASP A 295 18.83 13.79 7.96
N LYS A 296 17.50 13.87 7.84
CA LYS A 296 16.61 14.08 8.97
C LYS A 296 16.59 12.91 9.95
N ALA A 297 16.57 11.68 9.45
CA ALA A 297 16.63 10.49 10.31
C ALA A 297 17.99 10.36 11.03
N ALA A 298 19.09 10.68 10.34
CA ALA A 298 20.44 10.65 10.90
C ALA A 298 20.66 11.75 11.94
N GLU A 299 20.17 12.97 11.67
CA GLU A 299 20.21 14.11 12.59
C GLU A 299 19.43 13.78 13.88
N ASP A 300 18.16 13.37 13.76
CA ASP A 300 17.32 13.13 14.93
C ASP A 300 17.79 11.94 15.77
N ILE A 301 18.35 10.88 15.17
CA ILE A 301 18.90 9.77 15.96
C ILE A 301 20.23 10.13 16.64
N GLY A 302 20.92 11.19 16.21
CA GLY A 302 22.27 11.53 16.66
C GLY A 302 23.32 10.58 16.07
N TRP A 303 23.27 10.35 14.76
CA TRP A 303 24.11 9.35 14.08
C TRP A 303 25.60 9.59 14.31
N ASN A 304 26.06 10.81 14.12
CA ASN A 304 27.49 11.16 14.20
C ASN A 304 28.05 10.97 15.60
N GLU A 305 27.25 11.18 16.63
CA GLU A 305 27.64 11.03 18.04
C GLU A 305 27.63 9.57 18.49
N LYS A 306 26.83 8.71 17.84
CA LYS A 306 26.56 7.34 18.31
C LYS A 306 27.17 6.24 17.45
N ARG A 307 27.21 6.37 16.12
CA ARG A 307 27.68 5.30 15.22
C ARG A 307 29.13 4.95 15.55
N LYS A 308 29.38 3.67 15.84
CA LYS A 308 30.68 3.12 16.30
C LYS A 308 31.26 3.76 17.58
N LYS A 309 30.44 4.49 18.35
CA LYS A 309 30.84 5.20 19.58
C LYS A 309 30.06 4.74 20.83
N LEU A 310 29.00 3.96 20.64
CA LEU A 310 28.24 3.37 21.74
C LEU A 310 28.98 2.17 22.35
N PRO A 311 28.70 1.82 23.64
CA PRO A 311 29.21 0.62 24.27
C PRO A 311 28.82 -0.67 23.52
N GLU A 312 29.54 -1.75 23.79
CA GLU A 312 29.18 -3.10 23.34
C GLU A 312 27.74 -3.47 23.75
N GLY A 313 27.06 -4.26 22.92
CA GLY A 313 25.64 -4.55 23.06
C GLY A 313 24.70 -3.40 22.67
N LYS A 314 25.20 -2.24 22.22
CA LYS A 314 24.37 -1.10 21.79
C LYS A 314 24.69 -0.66 20.38
N GLY A 315 23.66 -0.26 19.63
CA GLY A 315 23.84 0.10 18.23
C GLY A 315 22.86 1.13 17.71
N VAL A 316 23.30 1.83 16.65
CA VAL A 316 22.43 2.61 15.77
C VAL A 316 22.56 2.07 14.35
N GLY A 317 21.43 1.87 13.69
CA GLY A 317 21.32 1.45 12.28
C GLY A 317 20.30 2.31 11.54
N LEU A 318 20.41 2.36 10.21
CA LEU A 318 19.50 3.11 9.35
C LEU A 318 19.13 2.28 8.12
N ALA A 319 17.86 2.37 7.71
CA ALA A 319 17.36 1.77 6.48
C ALA A 319 16.52 2.79 5.71
N CYS A 320 16.64 2.77 4.39
CA CYS A 320 15.81 3.56 3.50
C CYS A 320 14.66 2.74 2.95
N ASN A 321 13.61 3.41 2.46
CA ASN A 321 12.51 2.77 1.77
C ASN A 321 11.99 3.68 0.66
N PHE A 322 11.29 3.06 -0.29
CA PHE A 322 10.43 3.77 -1.23
C PHE A 322 9.20 2.90 -1.53
N PHE A 323 8.10 3.52 -1.92
CA PHE A 323 6.90 2.80 -2.31
C PHE A 323 6.07 3.58 -3.33
N ALA A 324 5.24 2.87 -4.09
CA ALA A 324 4.30 3.48 -5.03
C ALA A 324 3.16 4.19 -4.28
N SER A 325 2.76 5.36 -4.78
CA SER A 325 1.60 6.11 -4.33
C SER A 325 0.64 6.33 -5.49
N GLY A 326 -0.40 5.49 -5.58
CA GLY A 326 -1.38 5.58 -6.68
C GLY A 326 -1.05 4.72 -7.91
N PRO A 327 -0.67 3.44 -7.77
CA PRO A 327 -0.36 2.59 -8.90
C PRO A 327 -1.47 2.60 -9.96
N GLY A 328 -1.06 2.66 -11.23
CA GLY A 328 -1.94 2.76 -12.38
C GLY A 328 -2.46 1.43 -12.90
N PHE A 329 -2.56 0.41 -12.06
CA PHE A 329 -3.13 -0.89 -12.41
C PHE A 329 -4.34 -1.26 -11.53
N SER A 330 -5.15 -2.17 -12.05
CA SER A 330 -6.25 -2.82 -11.32
C SER A 330 -5.96 -4.31 -11.19
N TYR A 331 -6.40 -4.91 -10.08
CA TYR A 331 -6.29 -6.37 -9.89
C TYR A 331 -7.27 -7.17 -10.75
N PHE A 332 -8.40 -6.56 -11.15
CA PHE A 332 -9.53 -7.28 -11.77
C PHE A 332 -10.01 -6.69 -13.09
N PHE A 333 -9.74 -5.41 -13.36
CA PHE A 333 -10.18 -4.74 -14.60
C PHE A 333 -8.98 -4.42 -15.49
N THR A 334 -8.92 -4.99 -16.68
CA THR A 334 -7.85 -4.66 -17.65
C THR A 334 -7.91 -3.20 -18.10
N ASN A 335 -9.11 -2.63 -18.19
CA ASN A 335 -9.31 -1.22 -18.55
C ASN A 335 -10.54 -0.65 -17.83
N PRO A 336 -10.41 -0.26 -16.54
CA PRO A 336 -11.53 0.32 -15.82
C PRO A 336 -11.93 1.67 -16.44
N PRO A 337 -13.22 2.03 -16.48
CA PRO A 337 -13.66 3.33 -17.01
C PRO A 337 -13.06 4.52 -16.24
N SER A 338 -12.74 4.31 -14.96
CA SER A 338 -12.05 5.26 -14.10
C SER A 338 -11.31 4.52 -12.99
N HIS A 339 -10.20 5.07 -12.51
CA HIS A 339 -9.51 4.59 -11.31
C HIS A 339 -10.21 5.05 -10.02
N SER A 340 -10.86 6.21 -10.00
CA SER A 340 -11.71 6.68 -8.91
C SER A 340 -12.65 7.77 -9.39
N GLY A 341 -13.88 7.76 -8.89
CA GLY A 341 -14.82 8.88 -9.01
C GLY A 341 -15.19 9.51 -7.66
N VAL A 342 -15.61 10.78 -7.72
CA VAL A 342 -16.25 11.52 -6.62
C VAL A 342 -17.40 12.37 -7.20
N ASN A 343 -18.57 12.29 -6.57
CA ASN A 343 -19.69 13.19 -6.89
C ASN A 343 -19.90 14.13 -5.71
N ILE A 344 -20.15 15.41 -5.97
CA ILE A 344 -20.50 16.40 -4.94
C ILE A 344 -21.83 17.03 -5.32
N THR A 345 -22.78 17.07 -4.38
CA THR A 345 -24.04 17.80 -4.55
C THR A 345 -24.24 18.81 -3.44
N THR A 346 -24.82 19.96 -3.77
CA THR A 346 -25.18 21.01 -2.82
C THR A 346 -26.57 20.82 -2.24
N GLU A 347 -26.74 21.15 -0.97
CA GLU A 347 -28.03 21.39 -0.32
C GLU A 347 -28.36 22.90 -0.31
N GLU A 348 -29.65 23.25 -0.21
CA GLU A 348 -30.11 24.65 -0.23
C GLU A 348 -29.56 25.48 0.95
N ASP A 349 -29.25 24.82 2.07
CA ASP A 349 -28.68 25.47 3.24
C ASP A 349 -27.19 25.85 3.10
N GLY A 350 -26.56 25.47 1.98
CA GLY A 350 -25.15 25.71 1.67
C GLY A 350 -24.21 24.57 2.08
N THR A 351 -24.73 23.45 2.58
CA THR A 351 -23.93 22.25 2.87
C THR A 351 -23.75 21.36 1.62
N PHE A 352 -22.82 20.41 1.69
CA PHE A 352 -22.44 19.56 0.56
C PHE A 352 -22.49 18.08 0.96
N LEU A 353 -23.01 17.23 0.07
CA LEU A 353 -22.87 15.78 0.17
C LEU A 353 -21.82 15.31 -0.84
N MET A 354 -20.78 14.63 -0.36
CA MET A 354 -19.72 14.04 -1.17
C MET A 354 -19.84 12.52 -1.21
N TYR A 355 -20.12 11.97 -2.39
CA TYR A 355 -20.21 10.54 -2.63
C TYR A 355 -18.90 10.01 -3.21
N THR A 356 -18.28 9.02 -2.56
CA THR A 356 -17.02 8.41 -3.02
C THR A 356 -17.05 6.89 -2.91
N GLY A 357 -16.45 6.20 -3.88
CA GLY A 357 -16.24 4.75 -3.79
C GLY A 357 -15.12 4.34 -2.83
N SER A 358 -14.31 5.29 -2.39
CA SER A 358 -13.13 5.07 -1.55
C SER A 358 -13.51 4.37 -0.24
N SER A 359 -12.64 3.47 0.22
CA SER A 359 -12.90 2.66 1.41
C SER A 359 -12.01 3.05 2.57
N ASP A 360 -12.54 3.78 3.54
CA ASP A 360 -11.80 4.03 4.78
C ASP A 360 -11.76 2.79 5.66
N ILE A 361 -10.56 2.39 6.06
CA ILE A 361 -10.27 1.27 6.96
C ILE A 361 -9.49 1.72 8.20
N GLY A 362 -9.51 3.02 8.50
CA GLY A 362 -8.80 3.65 9.62
C GLY A 362 -7.63 4.54 9.20
N GLN A 363 -7.31 4.63 7.90
CA GLN A 363 -6.26 5.52 7.39
C GLN A 363 -6.70 6.99 7.31
N GLY A 364 -8.00 7.29 7.39
CA GLY A 364 -8.52 8.66 7.35
C GLY A 364 -8.68 9.24 5.94
N SER A 365 -8.89 8.37 4.94
CA SER A 365 -9.17 8.81 3.57
C SER A 365 -10.44 9.64 3.46
N GLU A 366 -11.52 9.34 4.18
CA GLU A 366 -12.75 10.14 4.10
C GLU A 366 -12.50 11.58 4.54
N THR A 367 -11.74 11.77 5.63
CA THR A 367 -11.29 13.09 6.10
C THR A 367 -10.38 13.76 5.09
N ALA A 368 -9.37 13.08 4.58
CA ALA A 368 -8.43 13.67 3.61
C ALA A 368 -9.13 14.11 2.32
N LEU A 369 -10.08 13.32 1.82
CA LEU A 369 -10.88 13.65 0.64
C LEU A 369 -11.80 14.84 0.90
N ALA A 370 -12.42 14.92 2.08
CA ALA A 370 -13.21 16.07 2.47
C ALA A 370 -12.36 17.35 2.56
N MET A 371 -11.14 17.27 3.11
CA MET A 371 -10.20 18.42 3.15
C MET A 371 -9.83 18.88 1.74
N ILE A 372 -9.51 17.95 0.83
CA ILE A 372 -9.19 18.28 -0.56
C ILE A 372 -10.39 18.89 -1.29
N ALA A 373 -11.59 18.36 -1.09
CA ALA A 373 -12.81 18.91 -1.67
C ALA A 373 -13.13 20.31 -1.11
N ALA A 374 -13.03 20.50 0.20
CA ALA A 374 -13.26 21.78 0.86
C ALA A 374 -12.31 22.86 0.34
N GLU A 375 -11.01 22.56 0.25
CA GLU A 375 -10.00 23.46 -0.31
C GLU A 375 -10.30 23.77 -1.78
N ALA A 376 -10.65 22.75 -2.60
CA ALA A 376 -10.94 22.96 -4.01
C ALA A 376 -12.17 23.85 -4.24
N ILE A 377 -13.19 23.76 -3.38
CA ILE A 377 -14.41 24.57 -3.38
C ILE A 377 -14.14 25.99 -2.85
N GLY A 378 -13.18 26.14 -1.93
CA GLY A 378 -12.91 27.39 -1.21
C GLY A 378 -13.68 27.53 0.11
N LEU A 379 -14.04 26.41 0.76
CA LEU A 379 -14.74 26.39 2.05
C LEU A 379 -13.79 26.78 3.20
N SER A 380 -14.37 27.18 4.33
CA SER A 380 -13.63 27.47 5.57
C SER A 380 -13.32 26.23 6.41
N GLY A 381 -13.98 25.10 6.14
CA GLY A 381 -13.87 23.89 6.94
C GLY A 381 -14.59 22.70 6.31
N ILE A 382 -14.23 21.50 6.76
CA ILE A 382 -14.80 20.24 6.27
C ILE A 382 -16.16 19.90 6.90
N ASP A 383 -16.56 20.60 7.96
CA ASP A 383 -17.85 20.45 8.64
C ASP A 383 -19.06 20.74 7.74
N GLN A 384 -18.82 21.48 6.65
CA GLN A 384 -19.79 21.75 5.59
C GLN A 384 -19.96 20.58 4.60
N ILE A 385 -19.14 19.52 4.70
CA ILE A 385 -19.17 18.36 3.81
C ILE A 385 -19.56 17.11 4.59
N LYS A 386 -20.66 16.47 4.20
CA LYS A 386 -21.01 15.11 4.63
C LYS A 386 -20.48 14.10 3.61
N VAL A 387 -19.68 13.15 4.06
CA VAL A 387 -19.14 12.08 3.21
C VAL A 387 -20.06 10.86 3.22
N ILE A 388 -20.38 10.33 2.04
CA ILE A 388 -21.07 9.06 1.83
C ILE A 388 -20.11 8.15 1.05
N ALA A 389 -19.62 7.11 1.70
CA ALA A 389 -18.55 6.28 1.16
C ALA A 389 -18.97 4.84 0.90
N ALA A 390 -18.36 4.22 -0.12
CA ALA A 390 -18.28 2.77 -0.30
C ALA A 390 -19.62 1.99 -0.30
N ASP A 391 -20.66 2.57 -0.92
CA ASP A 391 -21.90 1.89 -1.27
C ASP A 391 -22.02 1.79 -2.78
N THR A 392 -21.83 0.57 -3.29
CA THR A 392 -21.78 0.28 -4.74
C THR A 392 -23.07 0.56 -5.52
N ALA A 393 -24.16 0.95 -4.84
CA ALA A 393 -25.39 1.41 -5.48
C ALA A 393 -25.49 2.94 -5.59
N THR A 394 -24.82 3.69 -4.72
CA THR A 394 -25.00 5.15 -4.62
C THR A 394 -23.72 5.95 -4.86
N THR A 395 -22.55 5.34 -4.69
CA THR A 395 -21.25 5.99 -4.88
C THR A 395 -20.60 5.60 -6.22
N PRO A 396 -19.82 6.51 -6.83
CA PRO A 396 -19.06 6.18 -8.03
C PRO A 396 -18.02 5.10 -7.74
N MET A 397 -17.63 4.35 -8.77
CA MET A 397 -16.63 3.29 -8.64
C MET A 397 -15.29 3.82 -8.12
N ASP A 398 -14.71 3.08 -7.18
CA ASP A 398 -13.29 3.14 -6.83
C ASP A 398 -12.73 1.72 -6.85
N LEU A 399 -11.47 1.59 -7.26
CA LEU A 399 -10.81 0.28 -7.34
C LEU A 399 -10.53 -0.32 -5.96
N GLY A 400 -10.61 0.47 -4.89
CA GLY A 400 -10.44 0.05 -3.52
C GLY A 400 -9.13 0.54 -2.90
N THR A 401 -8.91 0.09 -1.67
CA THR A 401 -7.85 0.59 -0.81
C THR A 401 -6.64 -0.31 -0.85
N TYR A 402 -5.73 -0.04 -1.78
CA TYR A 402 -4.45 -0.74 -1.92
C TYR A 402 -3.39 0.17 -2.54
N GLY A 403 -2.13 -0.24 -2.52
CA GLY A 403 -1.03 0.48 -3.20
C GLY A 403 -0.91 1.96 -2.80
N SER A 404 -1.30 2.31 -1.58
CA SER A 404 -1.30 3.69 -1.06
C SER A 404 -1.98 4.70 -2.00
N ARG A 405 -3.05 4.27 -2.70
CA ARG A 405 -3.58 5.02 -3.84
C ARG A 405 -4.59 6.12 -3.54
N LEU A 406 -5.35 6.02 -2.46
CA LEU A 406 -6.56 6.83 -2.28
C LEU A 406 -6.29 8.33 -2.27
N THR A 407 -5.32 8.80 -1.48
CA THR A 407 -4.99 10.23 -1.40
C THR A 407 -4.61 10.81 -2.76
N THR A 408 -3.88 10.04 -3.59
CA THR A 408 -3.48 10.49 -4.93
C THR A 408 -4.63 10.37 -5.92
N ILE A 409 -5.25 9.21 -6.07
CA ILE A 409 -6.25 8.98 -7.12
C ILE A 409 -7.59 9.59 -6.73
N ALA A 410 -8.18 9.14 -5.61
CA ALA A 410 -9.47 9.65 -5.16
C ALA A 410 -9.38 11.12 -4.74
N GLY A 411 -8.22 11.56 -4.21
CA GLY A 411 -7.99 12.97 -3.89
C GLY A 411 -8.03 13.87 -5.12
N ASN A 412 -7.41 13.46 -6.24
CA ASN A 412 -7.54 14.21 -7.49
C ASN A 412 -8.98 14.19 -8.03
N ALA A 413 -9.72 13.08 -7.88
CA ALA A 413 -11.13 13.05 -8.24
C ALA A 413 -11.97 14.03 -7.38
N ALA A 414 -11.72 14.09 -6.07
CA ALA A 414 -12.35 15.04 -5.15
C ALA A 414 -12.00 16.49 -5.53
N LYS A 415 -10.73 16.78 -5.81
CA LYS A 415 -10.27 18.09 -6.28
C LYS A 415 -10.99 18.50 -7.58
N MET A 416 -11.12 17.59 -8.53
CA MET A 416 -11.81 17.85 -9.80
C MET A 416 -13.30 18.14 -9.60
N ALA A 417 -13.98 17.37 -8.76
CA ALA A 417 -15.39 17.60 -8.43
C ALA A 417 -15.59 18.96 -7.72
N GLY A 418 -14.76 19.24 -6.71
CA GLY A 418 -14.80 20.49 -5.95
C GLY A 418 -14.44 21.73 -6.79
N THR A 419 -13.48 21.62 -7.71
CA THR A 419 -13.15 22.71 -8.64
C THR A 419 -14.35 23.06 -9.53
N LYS A 420 -15.07 22.06 -10.05
CA LYS A 420 -16.29 22.31 -10.86
C LYS A 420 -17.41 22.96 -10.05
N ILE A 421 -17.54 22.62 -8.75
CA ILE A 421 -18.47 23.31 -7.85
C ILE A 421 -18.07 24.78 -7.73
N LYS A 422 -16.78 25.05 -7.46
CA LYS A 422 -16.26 26.42 -7.35
C LYS A 422 -16.55 27.22 -8.61
N ASP A 423 -16.28 26.68 -9.80
CA ASP A 423 -16.46 27.38 -11.07
C ASP A 423 -17.93 27.83 -11.26
N GLU A 424 -18.89 26.96 -10.97
CA GLU A 424 -20.34 27.27 -11.04
C GLU A 424 -20.79 28.30 -9.99
N LEU A 425 -20.22 28.25 -8.79
CA LEU A 425 -20.52 29.21 -7.72
C LEU A 425 -19.86 30.57 -7.97
N VAL A 426 -18.67 30.59 -8.57
CA VAL A 426 -18.00 31.82 -9.01
C VAL A 426 -18.78 32.49 -10.13
N GLU A 427 -19.32 31.73 -11.09
CA GLU A 427 -20.22 32.27 -12.12
C GLU A 427 -21.47 32.90 -11.48
N THR A 428 -22.07 32.20 -10.51
CA THR A 428 -23.24 32.75 -9.78
C THR A 428 -22.88 34.02 -9.00
N ALA A 429 -21.70 34.04 -8.35
CA ALA A 429 -21.23 35.21 -7.61
C ALA A 429 -20.86 36.38 -8.51
N ALA A 430 -20.38 36.13 -9.74
CA ALA A 430 -20.11 37.15 -10.75
C ALA A 430 -21.37 37.95 -11.09
N ASP A 431 -22.49 37.25 -11.31
CA ASP A 431 -23.80 37.87 -11.52
C ASP A 431 -24.26 38.67 -10.28
N MET A 432 -24.09 38.12 -9.07
CA MET A 432 -24.47 38.79 -7.82
C MET A 432 -23.67 40.05 -7.54
N LEU A 433 -22.40 40.09 -7.95
CA LEU A 433 -21.45 41.16 -7.65
C LEU A 433 -21.27 42.15 -8.80
N GLU A 434 -21.88 41.90 -9.96
CA GLU A 434 -21.64 42.64 -11.21
C GLU A 434 -20.13 42.77 -11.48
N ALA A 435 -19.43 41.64 -11.44
CA ALA A 435 -17.97 41.55 -11.60
C ALA A 435 -17.58 40.49 -12.63
N ASN A 436 -16.41 40.63 -13.27
CA ASN A 436 -15.91 39.54 -14.11
C ASN A 436 -15.49 38.36 -13.24
N LYS A 437 -15.79 37.14 -13.67
CA LYS A 437 -15.44 35.92 -12.92
C LYS A 437 -13.93 35.75 -12.74
N GLU A 438 -13.12 36.22 -13.70
CA GLU A 438 -11.66 36.14 -13.65
C GLU A 438 -11.09 37.01 -12.50
N ASP A 439 -11.83 38.03 -12.09
CA ASP A 439 -11.49 38.94 -11.00
C ASP A 439 -11.95 38.41 -9.63
N LEU A 440 -12.65 37.27 -9.59
CA LEU A 440 -13.14 36.64 -8.36
C LEU A 440 -12.19 35.55 -7.84
N GLU A 441 -12.22 35.38 -6.53
CA GLU A 441 -11.53 34.31 -5.82
C GLU A 441 -12.48 33.69 -4.79
N ALA A 442 -12.44 32.36 -4.64
CA ALA A 442 -13.18 31.63 -3.62
C ALA A 442 -12.21 31.06 -2.57
N ARG A 443 -12.34 31.51 -1.33
CA ARG A 443 -11.48 31.11 -0.21
C ARG A 443 -12.16 31.38 1.12
N GLU A 444 -11.88 30.58 2.15
CA GLU A 444 -12.38 30.78 3.51
C GLU A 444 -13.91 30.94 3.60
N GLY A 445 -14.66 30.19 2.78
CA GLY A 445 -16.12 30.20 2.76
C GLY A 445 -16.75 31.39 2.02
N ARG A 446 -15.95 32.22 1.32
CA ARG A 446 -16.41 33.42 0.60
C ARG A 446 -15.93 33.44 -0.84
N ILE A 447 -16.68 34.12 -1.69
CA ILE A 447 -16.33 34.47 -3.07
C ILE A 447 -16.27 36.00 -3.16
N PHE A 448 -15.12 36.57 -3.48
CA PHE A 448 -14.89 38.02 -3.42
C PHE A 448 -14.01 38.52 -4.57
N VAL A 449 -14.06 39.83 -4.84
CA VAL A 449 -13.22 40.49 -5.84
C VAL A 449 -11.78 40.60 -5.34
N LYS A 450 -10.80 40.09 -6.09
CA LYS A 450 -9.37 40.06 -5.68
C LYS A 450 -8.83 41.43 -5.29
N GLY A 451 -9.21 42.48 -6.03
CA GLY A 451 -8.79 43.85 -5.78
C GLY A 451 -9.54 44.55 -4.63
N ASN A 452 -10.64 43.97 -4.14
CA ASN A 452 -11.43 44.50 -3.03
C ASN A 452 -12.14 43.36 -2.26
N PRO A 453 -11.43 42.67 -1.35
CA PRO A 453 -11.98 41.50 -0.64
C PRO A 453 -13.23 41.76 0.20
N GLU A 454 -13.52 43.02 0.55
CA GLU A 454 -14.77 43.41 1.22
C GLU A 454 -15.98 43.23 0.29
N LYS A 455 -15.80 43.40 -1.02
CA LYS A 455 -16.82 43.15 -2.03
C LYS A 455 -16.87 41.64 -2.34
N GLY A 456 -17.74 40.92 -1.63
CA GLY A 456 -17.94 39.50 -1.84
C GLY A 456 -19.22 38.95 -1.21
N VAL A 457 -19.53 37.70 -1.51
CA VAL A 457 -20.64 36.93 -0.97
C VAL A 457 -20.12 35.67 -0.28
N THR A 458 -20.91 35.11 0.63
CA THR A 458 -20.61 33.78 1.19
C THR A 458 -20.91 32.70 0.16
N ILE A 459 -20.22 31.56 0.25
CA ILE A 459 -20.50 30.38 -0.59
C ILE A 459 -21.97 29.94 -0.40
N LYS A 460 -22.49 30.01 0.83
CA LYS A 460 -23.90 29.76 1.12
C LYS A 460 -24.85 30.67 0.31
N GLN A 461 -24.59 31.98 0.28
CA GLN A 461 -25.40 32.92 -0.51
C GLN A 461 -25.33 32.62 -2.01
N ALA A 462 -24.16 32.22 -2.53
CA ALA A 462 -24.02 31.80 -3.92
C ALA A 462 -24.83 30.53 -4.22
N VAL A 463 -24.78 29.51 -3.34
CA VAL A 463 -25.58 28.28 -3.45
C VAL A 463 -27.08 28.60 -3.45
N GLN A 464 -27.54 29.41 -2.49
CA GLN A 464 -28.96 29.81 -2.37
C GLN A 464 -29.45 30.58 -3.59
N THR A 465 -28.64 31.53 -4.09
CA THR A 465 -28.96 32.28 -5.31
C THR A 465 -29.06 31.35 -6.51
N ARG A 466 -28.10 30.43 -6.67
CA ARG A 466 -28.14 29.44 -7.76
C ARG A 466 -29.38 28.56 -7.69
N PHE A 467 -29.75 28.09 -6.50
CA PHE A 467 -30.99 27.34 -6.27
C PHE A 467 -32.23 28.14 -6.68
N ALA A 468 -32.33 29.40 -6.26
CA ALA A 468 -33.46 30.26 -6.58
C ALA A 468 -33.62 30.52 -8.09
N VAL A 469 -32.49 30.71 -8.79
CA VAL A 469 -32.46 31.03 -10.23
C VAL A 469 -32.61 29.78 -11.11
N LYS A 470 -31.85 28.72 -10.85
CA LYS A 470 -31.81 27.51 -11.70
C LYS A 470 -32.84 26.46 -11.29
N ARG A 471 -33.33 26.49 -10.05
CA ARG A 471 -34.31 25.52 -9.48
C ARG A 471 -33.88 24.06 -9.56
N ILE A 472 -32.57 23.80 -9.52
CA ILE A 472 -31.97 22.47 -9.48
C ILE A 472 -30.74 22.48 -8.54
N PRO A 473 -30.52 21.40 -7.76
CA PRO A 473 -29.27 21.25 -7.01
C PRO A 473 -28.05 21.31 -7.94
N LEU A 474 -26.95 21.87 -7.44
CA LEU A 474 -25.67 21.81 -8.15
C LEU A 474 -25.03 20.45 -7.83
N THR A 475 -24.89 19.61 -8.85
CA THR A 475 -24.19 18.32 -8.76
C THR A 475 -23.04 18.30 -9.75
N THR A 476 -21.84 17.94 -9.29
CA THR A 476 -20.67 17.77 -10.15
C THR A 476 -20.03 16.41 -9.93
N VAL A 477 -19.23 16.01 -10.92
CA VAL A 477 -18.49 14.74 -10.89
C VAL A 477 -17.04 14.97 -11.26
N GLY A 478 -16.14 14.35 -10.50
CA GLY A 478 -14.72 14.22 -10.81
C GLY A 478 -14.37 12.76 -11.01
N PHE A 479 -13.69 12.44 -12.11
CA PHE A 479 -13.09 11.14 -12.36
C PHE A 479 -11.61 11.34 -12.60
N TYR A 480 -10.77 10.57 -11.90
CA TYR A 480 -9.33 10.62 -12.11
C TYR A 480 -8.81 9.28 -12.62
N ASN A 481 -8.00 9.38 -13.66
CA ASN A 481 -7.15 8.30 -14.15
C ASN A 481 -5.69 8.76 -14.01
N PRO A 482 -4.76 7.85 -13.64
CA PRO A 482 -3.34 8.15 -13.72
C PRO A 482 -2.95 8.69 -15.10
N PRO A 483 -1.85 9.47 -15.20
CA PRO A 483 -1.35 9.97 -16.48
C PRO A 483 -1.08 8.83 -17.47
N ALA A 484 -1.15 9.11 -18.78
CA ALA A 484 -1.01 8.10 -19.83
C ALA A 484 0.33 7.34 -19.83
N ASP A 485 1.38 7.92 -19.22
CA ASP A 485 2.68 7.26 -19.04
C ASP A 485 2.73 6.34 -17.80
N THR A 486 1.59 6.17 -17.14
CA THR A 486 1.35 5.31 -15.98
C THR A 486 0.20 4.37 -16.33
N GLY A 487 0.45 3.07 -16.51
CA GLY A 487 -0.62 2.19 -17.01
C GLY A 487 -0.18 0.79 -17.41
N ASP A 488 -1.10 0.08 -18.06
CA ASP A 488 -1.26 -1.38 -18.19
C ASP A 488 0.02 -2.25 -18.12
N VAL A 489 -0.08 -3.33 -17.34
CA VAL A 489 0.95 -4.37 -17.13
C VAL A 489 1.47 -4.96 -18.44
N SER A 490 0.68 -4.91 -19.52
CA SER A 490 1.10 -5.32 -20.87
C SER A 490 2.34 -4.56 -21.39
N GLY A 491 2.48 -3.27 -21.05
CA GLY A 491 3.67 -2.47 -21.38
C GLY A 491 4.79 -2.54 -20.33
N PHE A 492 4.54 -3.19 -19.19
CA PHE A 492 5.45 -3.16 -18.05
C PHE A 492 6.68 -4.06 -18.26
N ALA A 493 6.48 -5.29 -18.74
CA ALA A 493 7.57 -6.22 -19.05
C ALA A 493 8.48 -5.68 -20.18
N GLU A 494 7.94 -4.79 -21.03
CA GLU A 494 8.66 -4.12 -22.11
C GLU A 494 9.29 -2.79 -21.68
N GLY A 495 9.12 -2.39 -20.41
CA GLY A 495 9.63 -1.12 -19.88
C GLY A 495 9.08 0.10 -20.61
N LYS A 496 7.78 0.16 -20.92
CA LYS A 496 7.14 1.27 -21.66
C LYS A 496 6.36 2.24 -20.76
N VAL A 497 6.07 1.86 -19.52
CA VAL A 497 5.16 2.58 -18.61
C VAL A 497 5.71 2.63 -17.19
N SER A 498 5.43 3.70 -16.46
CA SER A 498 5.67 3.79 -15.02
C SER A 498 4.58 3.03 -14.26
N LEU A 499 4.92 2.33 -13.18
CA LEU A 499 3.91 1.64 -12.36
C LEU A 499 2.97 2.63 -11.66
N SER A 500 3.52 3.77 -11.24
CA SER A 500 2.88 4.74 -10.37
C SER A 500 3.14 6.16 -10.87
N PRO A 501 2.20 7.10 -10.70
CA PRO A 501 2.40 8.49 -11.07
C PRO A 501 3.28 9.21 -10.05
N THR A 502 3.27 8.78 -8.79
CA THR A 502 4.07 9.33 -7.70
C THR A 502 4.64 8.22 -6.82
N TRP A 503 5.67 8.57 -6.06
CA TRP A 503 6.44 7.67 -5.20
C TRP A 503 6.65 8.35 -3.86
N SER A 504 6.59 7.60 -2.77
CA SER A 504 7.01 8.04 -1.45
C SER A 504 8.41 7.52 -1.15
N PHE A 505 9.20 8.30 -0.42
CA PHE A 505 10.53 7.92 0.06
C PHE A 505 10.58 8.06 1.57
N GLY A 506 11.48 7.34 2.23
CA GLY A 506 11.76 7.61 3.63
C GLY A 506 13.02 6.93 4.13
N ALA A 507 13.48 7.36 5.29
CA ALA A 507 14.56 6.74 6.03
C ALA A 507 14.14 6.56 7.49
N HIS A 508 14.51 5.41 8.05
CA HIS A 508 14.28 5.10 9.46
C HIS A 508 15.60 4.77 10.10
N ALA A 509 15.88 5.37 11.25
CA ALA A 509 17.00 5.01 12.10
C ALA A 509 16.50 4.44 13.42
N ALA A 510 17.17 3.40 13.92
CA ALA A 510 16.83 2.78 15.19
C ALA A 510 18.05 2.73 16.11
N GLU A 511 17.85 3.12 17.36
CA GLU A 511 18.78 2.87 18.46
C GLU A 511 18.30 1.64 19.23
N VAL A 512 19.20 0.67 19.42
CA VAL A 512 18.90 -0.61 20.06
C VAL A 512 19.90 -0.95 21.16
N ASP A 513 19.38 -1.53 22.24
CA ASP A 513 20.15 -2.22 23.27
C ASP A 513 19.89 -3.73 23.12
N ILE A 514 20.95 -4.54 23.08
CA ILE A 514 20.91 -6.00 22.97
C ILE A 514 21.43 -6.59 24.27
N ASP A 515 20.63 -7.45 24.88
CA ASP A 515 21.08 -8.30 25.98
C ASP A 515 21.83 -9.49 25.37
N GLU A 516 23.15 -9.53 25.53
CA GLU A 516 24.02 -10.53 24.88
C GLU A 516 23.85 -11.95 25.43
N GLU A 517 23.37 -12.09 26.67
CA GLU A 517 23.12 -13.40 27.29
C GLU A 517 21.84 -14.04 26.74
N THR A 518 20.80 -13.23 26.54
CA THR A 518 19.45 -13.70 26.16
C THR A 518 19.10 -13.49 24.70
N GLY A 519 19.79 -12.59 24.00
CA GLY A 519 19.48 -12.14 22.64
C GLY A 519 18.29 -11.19 22.53
N VAL A 520 17.75 -10.70 23.66
CA VAL A 520 16.60 -9.79 23.67
C VAL A 520 17.02 -8.42 23.14
N VAL A 521 16.30 -7.93 22.13
CA VAL A 521 16.51 -6.61 21.52
C VAL A 521 15.50 -5.61 22.10
N LYS A 522 16.00 -4.52 22.66
CA LYS A 522 15.20 -3.39 23.14
C LYS A 522 15.40 -2.20 22.22
N VAL A 523 14.35 -1.80 21.51
CA VAL A 523 14.36 -0.59 20.68
C VAL A 523 14.15 0.64 21.56
N LYS A 524 15.15 1.52 21.63
CA LYS A 524 15.19 2.68 22.51
C LYS A 524 14.57 3.92 21.87
N LYS A 525 14.87 4.14 20.60
CA LYS A 525 14.36 5.25 19.80
C LYS A 525 14.27 4.80 18.35
N VAL A 526 13.20 5.20 17.67
CA VAL A 526 13.10 5.15 16.21
C VAL A 526 12.93 6.58 15.73
N SER A 527 13.80 6.99 14.80
CA SER A 527 13.61 8.20 14.02
C SER A 527 13.05 7.81 12.66
N ALA A 528 11.99 8.49 12.20
CA ALA A 528 11.34 8.19 10.94
C ALA A 528 11.12 9.49 10.15
N ALA A 529 11.80 9.63 9.01
CA ALA A 529 11.63 10.74 8.09
C ALA A 529 11.01 10.22 6.78
N HIS A 530 9.93 10.84 6.32
CA HIS A 530 9.20 10.45 5.13
C HIS A 530 8.93 11.63 4.21
N ASP A 531 9.24 11.44 2.93
CA ASP A 531 8.70 12.23 1.83
C ASP A 531 7.33 11.67 1.42
N CYS A 532 6.28 12.37 1.82
CA CYS A 532 4.91 12.12 1.40
C CYS A 532 4.40 13.18 0.40
N GLY A 533 5.29 14.00 -0.16
CA GLY A 533 4.94 15.20 -0.89
C GLY A 533 4.29 16.24 0.02
N PHE A 534 2.99 16.50 -0.17
CA PHE A 534 2.24 17.43 0.66
C PHE A 534 1.39 16.69 1.69
N ALA A 535 1.67 16.90 2.97
CA ALA A 535 0.92 16.32 4.07
C ALA A 535 -0.47 16.97 4.19
N ILE A 536 -1.48 16.37 3.53
CA ILE A 536 -2.88 16.85 3.56
C ILE A 536 -3.39 17.00 4.99
N ASN A 537 -3.11 16.02 5.84
CA ASN A 537 -3.40 16.05 7.26
C ASN A 537 -2.15 15.58 8.02
N PRO A 538 -1.31 16.51 8.55
CA PRO A 538 -0.06 16.17 9.22
C PRO A 538 -0.23 15.19 10.38
N MET A 539 -1.25 15.38 11.22
CA MET A 539 -1.57 14.48 12.34
C MET A 539 -1.85 13.04 11.85
N ALA A 540 -2.60 12.89 10.75
CA ALA A 540 -2.88 11.57 10.19
C ALA A 540 -1.63 10.96 9.53
N VAL A 541 -0.77 11.77 8.92
CA VAL A 541 0.52 11.31 8.36
C VAL A 541 1.42 10.77 9.48
N GLU A 542 1.57 11.51 10.57
CA GLU A 542 2.31 11.08 11.76
C GLU A 542 1.76 9.75 12.30
N GLY A 543 0.46 9.66 12.53
CA GLY A 543 -0.18 8.42 13.02
C GLY A 543 -0.02 7.23 12.06
N GLN A 544 -0.01 7.46 10.73
CA GLN A 544 0.26 6.40 9.75
C GLN A 544 1.71 5.91 9.79
N ILE A 545 2.67 6.81 10.04
CA ILE A 545 4.09 6.49 10.21
C ILE A 545 4.31 5.75 11.53
N GLU A 546 3.74 6.22 12.65
CA GLU A 546 3.79 5.54 13.94
C GLU A 546 3.23 4.12 13.88
N GLY A 547 2.06 3.94 13.23
CA GLY A 547 1.49 2.63 13.00
C GLY A 547 2.35 1.73 12.11
N CYS A 548 3.12 2.30 11.17
CA CYS A 548 4.09 1.57 10.36
C CYS A 548 5.30 1.11 11.20
N VAL A 549 5.82 1.99 12.05
CA VAL A 549 6.91 1.68 12.98
C VAL A 549 6.49 0.58 13.95
N SER A 550 5.27 0.66 14.51
CA SER A 550 4.73 -0.37 15.41
C SER A 550 4.62 -1.74 14.74
N MET A 551 4.04 -1.82 13.53
CA MET A 551 3.96 -3.07 12.77
C MET A 551 5.35 -3.63 12.42
N THR A 552 6.30 -2.76 12.08
CA THR A 552 7.67 -3.16 11.75
C THR A 552 8.40 -3.67 12.99
N PHE A 553 8.20 -3.05 14.15
CA PHE A 553 8.75 -3.51 15.42
C PHE A 553 8.28 -4.94 15.72
N GLY A 554 6.98 -5.21 15.58
CA GLY A 554 6.41 -6.56 15.71
C GLY A 554 7.11 -7.55 14.79
N GLN A 555 7.09 -7.29 13.48
CA GLN A 555 7.70 -8.16 12.47
C GLN A 555 9.22 -8.37 12.65
N ALA A 556 9.96 -7.36 13.08
CA ALA A 556 11.42 -7.44 13.21
C ALA A 556 11.87 -8.13 14.49
N THR A 557 11.05 -8.17 15.55
CA THR A 557 11.51 -8.59 16.89
C THR A 557 10.75 -9.77 17.49
N CYS A 558 9.44 -9.90 17.27
CA CYS A 558 8.61 -10.80 18.08
C CYS A 558 7.52 -11.57 17.32
N GLU A 559 7.03 -11.08 16.18
CA GLU A 559 6.02 -11.77 15.40
C GLU A 559 6.59 -12.98 14.64
N ASP A 560 6.11 -14.17 14.99
CA ASP A 560 6.37 -15.41 14.28
C ASP A 560 5.10 -16.26 14.18
N PHE A 561 4.50 -16.28 12.99
CA PHE A 561 3.30 -17.10 12.71
C PHE A 561 3.71 -18.49 12.23
N ARG A 562 4.16 -19.31 13.19
CA ARG A 562 4.75 -20.62 12.92
C ARG A 562 3.79 -21.58 12.25
N MET A 563 4.32 -22.26 11.24
CA MET A 563 3.69 -23.35 10.51
C MET A 563 4.45 -24.65 10.77
N GLU A 564 3.74 -25.75 11.00
CA GLU A 564 4.32 -27.09 11.18
C GLU A 564 3.45 -28.12 10.46
N ASN A 565 4.03 -28.89 9.54
CA ASN A 565 3.33 -29.93 8.78
C ASN A 565 1.99 -29.46 8.15
N GLY A 566 1.97 -28.24 7.61
CA GLY A 566 0.79 -27.62 7.01
C GLY A 566 -0.18 -26.96 8.00
N SER A 567 0.01 -27.16 9.31
CA SER A 567 -0.84 -26.60 10.36
C SER A 567 -0.32 -25.25 10.87
N THR A 568 -1.23 -24.34 11.19
CA THR A 568 -0.90 -23.08 11.86
C THR A 568 -0.76 -23.30 13.35
N MET A 569 0.47 -23.22 13.87
CA MET A 569 0.75 -23.45 15.30
C MET A 569 0.47 -22.19 16.12
N THR A 570 0.83 -21.02 15.58
CA THR A 570 0.48 -19.71 16.12
C THR A 570 -0.92 -19.33 15.66
N ASN A 571 -1.94 -19.92 16.30
CA ASN A 571 -3.36 -19.77 15.93
C ASN A 571 -4.16 -18.85 16.87
N SER A 572 -3.48 -18.13 17.76
CA SER A 572 -4.13 -17.15 18.65
C SER A 572 -3.14 -16.05 19.02
N LEU A 573 -3.64 -14.86 19.38
CA LEU A 573 -2.78 -13.75 19.79
C LEU A 573 -1.99 -14.05 21.07
N ARG A 574 -2.44 -14.98 21.92
CA ARG A 574 -1.67 -15.44 23.10
C ARG A 574 -0.38 -16.17 22.70
N LYS A 575 -0.41 -16.87 21.56
CA LYS A 575 0.75 -17.60 21.02
C LYS A 575 1.65 -16.73 20.15
N THR A 576 1.20 -15.51 19.81
CA THR A 576 2.00 -14.52 19.11
C THR A 576 2.63 -13.58 20.14
N SER A 577 3.94 -13.38 20.08
CA SER A 577 4.57 -12.33 20.86
C SER A 577 4.38 -11.01 20.11
N PHE A 578 3.52 -10.11 20.59
CA PHE A 578 3.37 -8.77 20.01
C PHE A 578 4.19 -7.71 20.75
N MET A 579 4.69 -8.03 21.95
CA MET A 579 5.61 -7.22 22.75
C MET A 579 6.43 -8.19 23.62
N LEU A 580 7.75 -8.00 23.70
CA LEU A 580 8.63 -8.64 24.69
C LEU A 580 8.73 -7.80 25.96
#